data_AF-A0A8C5WT83-F1
#
_entry.id   AF-A0A8C5WT83-F1
#
_cell.length_a   1.000
_cell.length_b   1.000
_cell.length_c   1.000
_cell.angle_alpha   90.00
_cell.angle_beta   90.00
_cell.angle_gamma   90.00
#
_symmetry.space_group_name_H-M   'P 1'
#
loop_
_entity.id
_entity.type
_entity.pdbx_description
1 polymer ?
#
loop_
_entity_poly.entity_id
_entity_poly.type
_entity_poly.pdbx_seq_one_letter_code
_entity_poly.pdbx_strand_id
1 'polypeptide(L)'
;MTSSPVSRVVYNGKRNSSPRSPSNSSEIFTPAHEENVRFIYEAWQSVERDLRSQMAGGERVLVEEYVEKVPNPSLKAFKPVDLSDLKRRNTQDSKKS
;
A
#
# COMPACT_ATOMS: atom_id res chain seq x y z
N MET A 1 20.58 -7.54 22.75
CA MET A 1 19.62 -7.69 21.65
C MET A 1 18.46 -6.74 21.92
N THR A 2 18.39 -5.63 21.19
CA THR A 2 17.34 -4.60 21.40
C THR A 2 16.32 -4.76 20.28
N SER A 3 15.09 -5.13 20.64
CA SER A 3 13.97 -5.27 19.71
C SER A 3 13.58 -3.92 19.13
N SER A 4 13.47 -3.84 17.80
CA SER A 4 12.92 -2.66 17.11
C SER A 4 11.43 -2.46 17.48
N PRO A 5 10.97 -1.24 17.76
CA PRO A 5 9.59 -1.00 18.15
C PRO A 5 8.63 -1.29 16.98
N VAL A 6 7.59 -2.09 17.28
CA VAL A 6 6.48 -2.36 16.35
C VAL A 6 5.77 -1.04 16.02
N SER A 7 5.74 -0.68 14.74
CA SER A 7 4.97 0.46 14.24
C SER A 7 3.48 0.21 14.46
N ARG A 8 2.92 0.79 15.53
CA ARG A 8 1.47 0.80 15.75
C ARG A 8 0.88 1.99 15.01
N VAL A 9 0.08 1.71 13.99
CA VAL A 9 -0.73 2.74 13.33
C VAL A 9 -1.78 3.23 14.32
N VAL A 10 -1.68 4.49 14.71
CA VAL A 10 -2.68 5.17 15.54
C VAL A 10 -3.64 5.88 14.59
N TYR A 11 -4.84 5.32 14.40
CA TYR A 11 -5.93 6.03 13.73
C TYR A 11 -6.53 7.05 14.70
N ASN A 12 -5.86 8.19 14.87
CA ASN A 12 -6.51 9.35 15.48
C ASN A 12 -7.22 10.11 14.35
N GLY A 13 -8.55 10.00 14.27
CA GLY A 13 -9.40 10.69 13.28
C GLY A 13 -9.37 12.22 13.35
N LYS A 14 -8.47 12.81 14.15
CA LYS A 14 -8.22 14.23 14.22
C LYS A 14 -7.18 14.59 13.15
N ARG A 15 -7.67 15.13 12.03
CA ARG A 15 -6.83 15.69 10.97
C ARG A 15 -5.83 16.65 11.61
N ASN A 16 -4.55 16.28 11.62
CA ASN A 16 -3.49 17.20 11.97
C ASN A 16 -3.63 18.39 11.01
N SER A 17 -3.75 19.61 11.53
CA SER A 17 -3.68 20.81 10.70
C SER A 17 -2.23 20.96 10.24
N SER A 18 -1.81 20.10 9.30
CA SER A 18 -0.55 20.29 8.61
C SER A 18 -0.53 21.70 8.02
N PRO A 19 0.64 22.37 8.02
CA PRO A 19 0.78 23.65 7.34
C PRO A 19 0.23 23.51 5.93
N ARG A 20 -0.83 24.27 5.63
CA ARG A 20 -1.44 24.25 4.31
C ARG A 20 -0.41 24.86 3.36
N SER A 21 -0.04 24.12 2.32
CA SER A 21 0.88 24.60 1.29
C SER A 21 0.38 25.95 0.75
N PRO A 22 1.28 26.94 0.52
CA PRO A 22 0.89 28.23 -0.02
C PRO A 22 0.15 28.04 -1.34
N SER A 23 -0.90 28.84 -1.57
CA SER A 23 -1.81 28.74 -2.73
C SER A 23 -1.17 29.09 -4.08
N ASN A 24 0.14 29.33 -4.11
CA ASN A 24 0.86 29.82 -5.26
C ASN A 24 1.58 28.61 -5.87
N SER A 25 1.00 28.05 -6.92
CA SER A 25 1.44 26.84 -7.61
C SER A 25 2.68 27.05 -8.50
N SER A 26 3.59 27.95 -8.15
CA SER A 26 4.93 27.91 -8.71
C SER A 26 5.60 26.67 -8.13
N GLU A 27 5.98 25.69 -8.95
CA GLU A 27 6.75 24.53 -8.51
C GLU A 27 7.94 25.00 -7.66
N ILE A 28 7.84 24.79 -6.34
CA ILE A 28 8.87 25.22 -5.41
C ILE A 28 9.94 24.14 -5.43
N PHE A 29 10.98 24.36 -6.22
CA PHE A 29 12.21 23.55 -6.23
C PHE A 29 12.99 23.78 -4.93
N THR A 30 12.41 23.31 -3.82
CA THR A 30 13.07 23.33 -2.52
C THR A 30 14.21 22.30 -2.51
N PRO A 31 15.25 22.47 -1.67
CA PRO A 31 16.26 21.43 -1.48
C PRO A 31 15.66 20.06 -1.12
N ALA A 32 14.58 20.04 -0.34
CA ALA A 32 13.84 18.81 -0.03
C ALA A 32 13.17 18.18 -1.26
N HIS A 33 12.69 18.99 -2.22
CA HIS A 33 12.17 18.47 -3.49
C HIS A 33 13.27 17.74 -4.27
N GLU A 34 14.46 18.35 -4.39
CA GLU A 34 15.59 17.71 -5.06
C GLU A 34 16.01 16.40 -4.37
N GLU A 35 16.05 16.39 -3.03
CA GLU A 35 16.31 15.18 -2.25
C GLU A 35 15.26 14.09 -2.47
N ASN A 36 13.97 14.46 -2.46
CA ASN A 36 12.88 13.52 -2.72
C ASN A 36 12.97 12.94 -4.14
N VAL A 37 13.25 13.78 -5.14
CA VAL A 37 13.40 13.34 -6.54
C VAL A 37 14.59 12.39 -6.66
N ARG A 38 15.74 12.72 -6.06
CA ARG A 38 16.93 11.86 -6.04
C ARG A 38 16.65 10.53 -5.35
N PHE A 39 16.00 10.57 -4.19
CA PHE A 39 15.64 9.37 -3.42
C PHE A 39 14.72 8.44 -4.23
N ILE A 40 13.66 8.98 -4.84
CA ILE A 40 12.73 8.20 -5.67
C ILE A 40 13.46 7.60 -6.86
N TYR A 41 14.31 8.38 -7.54
CA TYR A 41 15.08 7.91 -8.69
C TYR A 41 16.02 6.77 -8.31
N GLU A 42 16.83 6.92 -7.26
CA GLU A 42 17.79 5.90 -6.83
C GLU A 42 17.11 4.63 -6.32
N ALA A 43 16.01 4.78 -5.57
CA ALA A 43 15.19 3.65 -5.12
C ALA A 43 14.60 2.90 -6.32
N TRP A 44 14.06 3.62 -7.29
CA TRP A 44 13.49 3.01 -8.51
C TRP A 44 14.56 2.30 -9.34
N GLN A 45 15.72 2.92 -9.56
CA GLN A 45 16.84 2.30 -10.28
C GLN A 45 17.32 1.01 -9.61
N SER A 46 17.27 0.94 -8.28
CA SER A 46 17.61 -0.29 -7.55
C SER A 46 16.60 -1.41 -7.83
N VAL A 47 15.30 -1.09 -7.77
CA VAL A 47 14.22 -2.04 -8.12
C VAL A 47 14.34 -2.52 -9.57
N GLU A 48 14.60 -1.62 -10.52
CA GLU A 48 14.75 -1.99 -11.93
C GLU A 48 15.94 -2.92 -12.18
N ARG A 49 17.06 -2.69 -11.47
CA ARG A 49 18.25 -3.55 -11.56
C ARG A 49 17.98 -4.94 -11.00
N ASP A 50 17.33 -5.02 -9.84
CA ASP A 50 16.96 -6.28 -9.21
C ASP A 50 16.00 -7.08 -10.10
N LEU A 51 15.00 -6.41 -10.67
CA LEU A 51 14.06 -7.02 -11.61
C LEU A 51 14.78 -7.57 -12.84
N ARG A 52 15.69 -6.78 -13.44
CA ARG A 52 16.48 -7.22 -14.60
C ARG A 52 17.40 -8.39 -14.25
N SER A 53 18.00 -8.38 -13.06
CA SER A 53 18.86 -9.46 -12.56
C SER A 53 18.06 -10.76 -12.37
N GLN A 54 16.86 -10.69 -11.79
CA GLN A 54 15.96 -11.84 -11.64
C GLN A 54 15.55 -12.42 -13.01
N MET A 55 15.30 -11.56 -14.00
CA MET A 55 14.97 -12.00 -15.37
C MET A 55 16.14 -12.66 -16.10
N ALA A 56 17.39 -12.25 -15.81
CA ALA A 56 18.60 -12.81 -16.42
C ALA A 56 19.03 -14.16 -15.81
N GLY A 57 18.64 -14.43 -14.56
CA GLY A 57 19.01 -15.65 -13.81
C GLY A 57 18.11 -16.87 -14.03
N GLY A 58 17.06 -16.78 -14.86
CA GLY A 58 16.13 -17.90 -15.13
C GLY A 58 15.20 -18.27 -13.97
N GLU A 59 15.58 -17.96 -12.74
CA GLU A 59 14.75 -18.09 -11.55
C GLU A 59 13.85 -16.86 -11.43
N ARG A 60 12.72 -16.96 -12.14
CA ARG A 60 11.54 -16.14 -11.94
C ARG A 60 11.13 -16.21 -10.46
N VAL A 61 11.71 -15.37 -9.61
CA VAL A 61 11.03 -14.92 -8.37
C VAL A 61 9.94 -13.93 -8.79
N LEU A 62 9.06 -14.39 -9.69
CA LEU A 62 7.75 -13.81 -9.86
C LEU A 62 7.09 -13.91 -8.50
N VAL A 63 6.42 -12.83 -8.09
CA VAL A 63 5.48 -12.76 -6.96
C VAL A 63 5.07 -14.16 -6.52
N GLU A 64 5.58 -14.60 -5.36
CA GLU A 64 5.26 -15.93 -4.86
C GLU A 64 3.74 -15.97 -4.68
N GLU A 65 3.06 -16.79 -5.48
CA GLU A 65 1.63 -17.00 -5.33
C GLU A 65 1.42 -17.50 -3.90
N TYR A 66 0.59 -16.78 -3.14
CA TYR A 66 0.26 -17.22 -1.81
C TYR A 66 -0.51 -18.53 -1.90
N VAL A 67 0.19 -19.63 -1.63
CA VAL A 67 -0.40 -20.95 -1.48
C VAL A 67 -0.43 -21.27 0.01
N GLU A 68 -1.63 -21.44 0.56
CA GLU A 68 -1.82 -21.87 1.94
C GLU A 68 -1.27 -23.29 2.12
N LYS A 69 -0.03 -23.42 2.62
CA LYS A 69 0.65 -24.72 2.79
C LYS A 69 0.01 -25.60 3.86
N VAL A 70 -0.64 -24.99 4.85
CA VAL A 70 -1.35 -25.67 5.93
C VAL A 70 -2.79 -25.15 5.94
N PRO A 71 -3.80 -26.00 5.67
CA PRO A 71 -5.18 -25.56 5.59
C PRO A 71 -5.62 -24.86 6.87
N ASN A 72 -6.19 -23.66 6.77
CA ASN A 72 -6.68 -22.96 7.96
C ASN A 72 -8.02 -23.56 8.42
N PRO A 73 -8.07 -24.23 9.59
CA PRO A 73 -9.29 -24.87 10.08
C PRO A 73 -10.42 -23.88 10.35
N SER A 74 -10.10 -22.60 10.55
CA SER A 74 -11.08 -21.51 10.74
C SER A 74 -11.84 -21.18 9.45
N LEU A 75 -11.29 -21.51 8.28
CA LEU A 75 -11.93 -21.27 6.99
C LEU A 75 -12.92 -22.38 6.60
N LYS A 76 -13.07 -23.44 7.39
CA LYS A 76 -14.00 -24.55 7.09
C LYS A 76 -15.46 -24.12 6.96
N ALA A 77 -15.87 -23.11 7.73
CA ALA A 77 -17.20 -22.53 7.69
C ALA A 77 -17.23 -21.17 6.96
N PHE A 78 -16.13 -20.79 6.30
CA PHE A 78 -16.06 -19.54 5.57
C PHE A 78 -17.01 -19.58 4.39
N LYS A 79 -17.97 -18.65 4.39
CA LYS A 79 -18.84 -18.39 3.25
C LYS A 79 -18.35 -17.10 2.59
N PRO A 80 -17.78 -17.17 1.37
CA PRO A 80 -17.34 -15.97 0.67
C PRO A 80 -18.48 -14.96 0.53
N VAL A 81 -18.15 -13.68 0.69
CA VAL A 81 -19.12 -12.61 0.49
C VAL A 81 -19.43 -12.50 -1.00
N ASP A 82 -20.71 -12.59 -1.37
CA ASP A 82 -21.13 -12.29 -2.73
C ASP A 82 -21.04 -10.78 -2.97
N LEU A 83 -20.16 -10.38 -3.88
CA LEU A 83 -19.94 -8.98 -4.24
C LEU A 83 -21.18 -8.35 -4.89
N SER A 84 -22.04 -9.15 -5.53
CA SER A 84 -23.31 -8.69 -6.10
C SER A 84 -24.32 -8.29 -5.01
N ASP A 85 -24.34 -9.02 -3.89
CA ASP A 85 -25.18 -8.71 -2.71
C ASP A 85 -24.69 -7.47 -1.95
N LEU A 86 -23.37 -7.25 -1.90
CA LEU A 86 -22.80 -6.06 -1.29
C LEU A 86 -23.19 -4.78 -2.06
N LYS A 87 -23.20 -4.85 -3.40
CA LYS A 87 -23.65 -3.75 -4.26
C LYS A 87 -25.13 -3.46 -4.10
N ARG A 88 -25.97 -4.50 -3.96
CA ARG A 88 -27.43 -4.35 -3.74
C ARG A 88 -27.78 -3.69 -2.40
N ARG A 89 -27.02 -3.93 -1.34
CA ARG A 89 -27.27 -3.32 -0.02
C ARG A 89 -26.93 -1.84 0.02
N ASN A 90 -25.84 -1.42 -0.65
CA ASN A 90 -25.40 -0.02 -0.65
C ASN A 90 -26.43 0.92 -1.33
N THR A 91 -27.25 0.41 -2.26
CA THR A 91 -28.30 1.18 -2.93
C THR A 91 -29.61 1.25 -2.13
N GLN A 92 -29.82 0.39 -1.13
CA GLN A 92 -31.04 0.40 -0.29
C GLN A 92 -30.94 1.36 0.90
N ASP A 93 -29.76 1.54 1.49
CA ASP A 93 -29.56 2.52 2.58
C ASP A 93 -29.61 3.98 2.09
N SER A 94 -29.31 4.22 0.81
CA SER A 94 -29.37 5.56 0.19
C SER A 94 -30.80 6.11 0.00
N LYS A 95 -31.85 5.36 0.37
CA LYS A 95 -33.26 5.81 0.27
C LYS A 95 -33.95 6.04 1.61
N LYS A 96 -33.19 6.05 2.72
CA LYS A 96 -33.71 6.43 4.03
C LYS A 96 -32.81 7.49 4.68
N SER A 97 -32.82 8.69 4.12
CA SER A 97 -32.50 9.96 4.80
C SER A 97 -33.25 11.09 4.12
#